data_AF-Q05Y48-F1
#
_entry.id   AF-Q05Y48-F1
#
_cell.length_a   1.000
_cell.length_b   1.000
_cell.length_c   1.000
_cell.angle_alpha   90.00
_cell.angle_beta   90.00
_cell.angle_gamma   90.00
#
_symmetry.space_group_name_H-M   'P 1'
#
loop_
_entity.id
_entity.type
_entity.pdbx_description
1 polymer ?
#
loop_
_entity_poly.entity_id
_entity_poly.type
_entity_poly.pdbx_seq_one_letter_code
_entity_poly.pdbx_strand_id
1 'polypeptide(L)'
;MAGLPDFNSSEEKRARFGKVFAPRVEKLIEDLQAVAKTANLEIYEFDDALVKKLFVELARRFRATAHRFGIEFEITVEGEAVE
;
A
#
# COMPACT_ATOMS: atom_id res chain seq x y z
N MET A 1 30.46 -14.58 28.63
CA MET A 1 29.46 -13.53 28.87
C MET A 1 28.86 -13.16 27.53
N ALA A 2 27.57 -13.39 27.31
CA ALA A 2 26.90 -12.89 26.11
C ALA A 2 26.83 -11.36 26.24
N GLY A 3 27.46 -10.64 25.31
CA GLY A 3 27.36 -9.18 25.25
C GLY A 3 25.90 -8.76 25.08
N LEU A 4 25.53 -7.65 25.70
CA LEU A 4 24.20 -7.05 25.51
C LEU A 4 23.93 -6.90 24.00
N PRO A 5 22.73 -7.27 23.51
CA PRO A 5 22.42 -7.17 22.10
C PRO A 5 22.60 -5.73 21.61
N ASP A 6 23.33 -5.56 20.50
CA ASP A 6 23.44 -4.27 19.82
C ASP A 6 22.13 -4.00 19.07
N PHE A 7 21.23 -3.31 19.75
CA PHE A 7 19.95 -2.85 19.21
C PHE A 7 20.10 -1.88 18.03
N ASN A 8 21.30 -1.39 17.72
CA ASN A 8 21.55 -0.53 16.56
C ASN A 8 22.22 -1.26 15.40
N SER A 9 22.50 -2.56 15.55
CA SER A 9 22.97 -3.40 14.46
C SER A 9 21.98 -3.40 13.29
N SER A 10 22.53 -3.55 12.07
CA SER A 10 21.71 -3.61 10.85
C SER A 10 20.70 -4.75 10.87
N GLU A 11 21.03 -5.85 11.55
CA GLU A 11 20.16 -7.02 11.70
C GLU A 11 18.95 -6.71 12.59
N GLU A 12 19.16 -6.11 13.77
CA GLU A 12 18.08 -5.67 14.68
C GLU A 12 17.20 -4.57 14.06
N LYS A 13 17.80 -3.66 13.29
CA LYS A 13 17.04 -2.65 12.52
C LYS A 13 16.15 -3.30 11.45
N ARG A 14 16.67 -4.27 10.69
CA ARG A 14 15.91 -5.01 9.67
C ARG A 14 14.80 -5.85 10.29
N ALA A 15 15.08 -6.53 11.41
CA ALA A 15 14.09 -7.32 12.13
C ALA A 15 12.94 -6.46 12.65
N ARG A 16 13.22 -5.30 13.25
CA ARG A 16 12.18 -4.35 13.70
C ARG A 16 11.38 -3.77 12.53
N PHE A 17 12.05 -3.41 11.43
CA PHE A 17 11.37 -2.95 10.24
C PHE A 17 10.39 -4.02 9.72
N GLY A 18 10.83 -5.27 9.56
CA GLY A 18 9.98 -6.37 9.09
C GLY A 18 8.74 -6.59 9.97
N LYS A 19 8.91 -6.53 11.30
CA LYS A 19 7.79 -6.66 12.26
C LYS A 19 6.72 -5.57 12.14
N VAL A 20 7.08 -4.40 11.61
CA VAL A 20 6.14 -3.27 11.48
C VAL A 20 5.62 -3.12 10.06
N PHE A 21 6.49 -3.30 9.07
CA PHE A 21 6.17 -3.03 7.67
C PHE A 21 5.30 -4.14 7.07
N ALA A 22 5.67 -5.41 7.22
CA ALA A 22 4.93 -6.51 6.61
C ALA A 22 3.46 -6.56 7.09
N PRO A 23 3.14 -6.49 8.40
CA PRO A 23 1.74 -6.49 8.84
C PRO A 23 0.94 -5.27 8.36
N ARG A 24 1.58 -4.13 8.08
CA ARG A 24 0.91 -2.95 7.53
C ARG A 24 0.57 -3.14 6.05
N VAL A 25 1.47 -3.73 5.29
CA VAL A 25 1.24 -4.04 3.87
C VAL A 25 0.18 -5.13 3.73
N GLU A 26 0.21 -6.16 4.57
CA GLU A 26 -0.82 -7.21 4.61
C GLU A 26 -2.21 -6.63 4.83
N LYS A 27 -2.37 -5.71 5.80
CA LYS A 27 -3.65 -5.02 6.02
C LYS A 27 -4.11 -4.20 4.82
N LEU A 28 -3.19 -3.49 4.14
CA LEU A 28 -3.55 -2.77 2.92
C LEU A 28 -4.05 -3.71 1.82
N ILE A 29 -3.46 -4.90 1.69
CA ILE A 29 -3.91 -5.92 0.74
C ILE A 29 -5.30 -6.42 1.12
N GLU A 30 -5.55 -6.70 2.40
CA GLU A 30 -6.87 -7.13 2.90
C GLU A 30 -7.95 -6.06 2.65
N ASP A 31 -7.64 -4.80 2.93
CA ASP A 31 -8.57 -3.68 2.69
C ASP A 31 -8.90 -3.54 1.19
N LEU A 32 -7.92 -3.70 0.30
CA LEU A 32 -8.15 -3.69 -1.15
C LEU A 32 -9.04 -4.86 -1.60
N GLN A 33 -8.87 -6.04 -1.02
CA GLN A 33 -9.75 -7.18 -1.28
C GLN A 33 -11.18 -6.93 -0.80
N ALA A 34 -11.35 -6.24 0.34
CA ALA A 34 -12.67 -5.86 0.83
C ALA A 34 -13.34 -4.83 -0.10
N VAL A 35 -12.59 -3.84 -0.60
CA VAL A 35 -13.07 -2.86 -1.60
C VAL A 35 -13.51 -3.57 -2.89
N ALA A 36 -12.77 -4.57 -3.37
CA ALA A 36 -13.18 -5.33 -4.55
C ALA A 36 -14.57 -5.99 -4.38
N LYS A 37 -14.92 -6.41 -3.16
CA LYS A 37 -16.25 -7.00 -2.87
C LYS A 37 -17.37 -5.96 -2.89
N THR A 38 -17.08 -4.67 -2.76
CA THR A 38 -18.10 -3.61 -2.87
C THR A 38 -18.48 -3.31 -4.32
N ALA A 39 -17.74 -3.85 -5.29
CA ALA A 39 -18.12 -3.80 -6.71
C ALA A 39 -19.23 -4.82 -7.07
N ASN A 40 -19.98 -5.32 -6.08
CA ASN A 40 -21.14 -6.16 -6.34
C ASN A 40 -22.32 -5.31 -6.83
N LEU A 41 -22.46 -5.25 -8.16
CA LEU A 41 -23.50 -4.48 -8.87
C LEU A 41 -24.92 -5.04 -8.71
N GLU A 42 -25.09 -6.26 -8.19
CA GLU A 42 -26.42 -6.79 -7.87
C GLU A 42 -27.00 -6.15 -6.60
N ILE A 43 -26.14 -5.56 -5.77
CA ILE A 43 -26.49 -5.02 -4.44
C ILE A 43 -26.22 -3.51 -4.35
N TYR A 44 -25.22 -3.00 -5.07
CA TYR A 44 -24.79 -1.61 -5.00
C TYR A 44 -24.78 -0.95 -6.37
N GLU A 45 -25.14 0.33 -6.39
CA GLU A 45 -24.86 1.25 -7.50
C GLU A 45 -23.78 2.22 -7.01
N PHE A 46 -22.81 2.54 -7.87
CA PHE A 46 -21.73 3.46 -7.53
C PHE A 46 -21.60 4.58 -8.56
N ASP A 47 -21.15 5.74 -8.07
CA ASP A 47 -20.80 6.89 -8.91
C ASP A 47 -19.41 6.67 -9.52
N ASP A 48 -19.37 6.45 -10.84
CA ASP A 48 -18.14 6.24 -11.60
C ASP A 48 -17.12 7.36 -11.39
N ALA A 49 -17.57 8.62 -11.30
CA ALA A 49 -16.69 9.76 -11.11
C ALA A 49 -16.05 9.74 -9.71
N LEU A 50 -16.82 9.36 -8.69
CA LEU A 50 -16.31 9.18 -7.34
C LEU A 50 -15.32 8.02 -7.27
N VAL A 51 -15.64 6.86 -7.86
CA VAL A 51 -14.75 5.69 -7.91
C VAL A 51 -13.43 6.06 -8.58
N LYS A 52 -13.47 6.64 -9.77
CA LYS A 52 -12.26 7.08 -10.50
C LYS A 52 -11.42 8.04 -9.65
N LYS A 53 -12.04 9.05 -9.05
CA LYS A 53 -11.35 10.02 -8.17
C LYS A 53 -10.64 9.32 -7.01
N LEU A 54 -11.29 8.38 -6.34
CA LEU A 54 -10.72 7.67 -5.19
C LEU A 54 -9.56 6.74 -5.61
N PHE A 55 -9.68 6.06 -6.75
CA PHE A 55 -8.60 5.20 -7.27
C PHE A 55 -7.37 5.99 -7.72
N VAL A 56 -7.54 7.16 -8.35
CA VAL A 56 -6.42 8.06 -8.67
C VAL A 56 -5.70 8.51 -7.39
N GLU A 57 -6.48 8.86 -6.37
CA GLU A 57 -5.97 9.36 -5.09
C GLU A 57 -5.26 8.24 -4.27
N LEU A 58 -5.72 7.00 -4.39
CA LEU A 58 -5.05 5.81 -3.90
C LEU A 58 -3.72 5.57 -4.64
N ALA A 59 -3.74 5.59 -5.98
CA ALA A 59 -2.57 5.39 -6.82
C ALA A 59 -1.45 6.39 -6.50
N ARG A 60 -1.78 7.68 -6.36
CA ARG A 60 -0.83 8.73 -5.95
C ARG A 60 -0.15 8.41 -4.62
N ARG A 61 -0.93 8.04 -3.59
CA ARG A 61 -0.38 7.70 -2.27
C ARG A 61 0.49 6.46 -2.31
N PHE A 62 0.06 5.45 -3.06
CA PHE A 62 0.81 4.21 -3.18
C PHE A 62 2.16 4.45 -3.85
N ARG A 63 2.18 5.17 -4.99
CA ARG A 63 3.42 5.59 -5.66
C ARG A 63 4.32 6.41 -4.73
N ALA A 64 3.78 7.43 -4.07
CA ALA A 64 4.55 8.27 -3.15
C ALA A 64 5.13 7.46 -1.97
N THR A 65 4.41 6.43 -1.51
CA THR A 65 4.88 5.54 -0.44
C THR A 65 5.97 4.61 -0.93
N ALA A 66 5.80 3.99 -2.09
CA ALA A 66 6.76 3.09 -2.71
C ALA A 66 8.10 3.78 -3.02
N HIS A 67 8.04 5.03 -3.48
CA HIS A 67 9.22 5.84 -3.76
C HIS A 67 10.10 6.05 -2.52
N ARG A 68 9.54 6.03 -1.29
CA ARG A 68 10.34 6.08 -0.05
C ARG A 68 11.21 4.84 0.16
N PHE A 69 10.90 3.75 -0.54
CA PHE A 69 11.66 2.50 -0.53
C PHE A 69 12.48 2.30 -1.80
N GLY A 70 12.57 3.32 -2.67
CA GLY A 70 13.28 3.24 -3.95
C GLY A 70 12.56 2.40 -5.00
N ILE A 71 11.25 2.18 -4.83
CA ILE A 71 10.41 1.46 -5.79
C ILE A 71 9.68 2.49 -6.64
N GLU A 72 9.85 2.40 -7.96
CA GLU A 72 9.12 3.20 -8.93
C GLU A 72 7.89 2.43 -9.41
N PHE A 73 6.74 3.12 -9.40
CA PHE A 73 5.50 2.63 -9.99
C PHE A 73 5.06 3.57 -11.09
N GLU A 74 4.73 3.00 -12.25
CA GLU A 74 3.93 3.64 -13.26
C GLU A 74 2.50 3.13 -13.11
N ILE A 75 1.55 4.03 -12.85
CA ILE A 75 0.15 3.69 -12.69
C ILE A 75 -0.63 4.49 -13.72
N THR A 76 -1.44 3.82 -14.51
CA THR A 76 -2.35 4.45 -15.47
C THR A 76 -3.80 4.19 -15.07
N VAL A 77 -4.66 5.19 -15.25
CA VAL A 77 -6.12 5.08 -15.09
C VAL A 77 -6.74 5.49 -16.41
N GLU A 78 -7.42 4.56 -17.08
CA GLU A 78 -7.99 4.76 -18.43
C GLU A 78 -6.94 5.20 -19.47
N GLY A 79 -5.69 4.76 -19.32
CA GLY A 79 -4.59 5.10 -20.21
C GLY A 79 -3.90 6.44 -19.90
N GLU A 80 -4.38 7.19 -18.91
CA GLU A 80 -3.73 8.41 -18.42
C GLU A 80 -2.81 8.08 -17.25
N ALA A 81 -1.55 8.53 -17.33
CA ALA A 81 -0.58 8.35 -16.25
C ALA A 81 -0.97 9.15 -15.01
N VAL A 82 -0.86 8.52 -13.84
CA VAL A 82 -1.12 9.17 -12.55
C VAL A 82 0.13 9.87 -12.05
N GLU A 83 0.16 11.20 -12.24
CA GLU A 83 1.16 12.12 -11.69
C GLU A 83 1.00 12.40 -10.20
#